data_AF-A0A661B9Q2-F1
#
_entry.id   AF-A0A661B9Q2-F1
#
_cell.length_a   1.000
_cell.length_b   1.000
_cell.length_c   1.000
_cell.angle_alpha   90.00
_cell.angle_beta   90.00
_cell.angle_gamma   90.00
#
_symmetry.space_group_name_H-M   'P 1'
#
loop_
_entity.id
_entity.type
_entity.pdbx_description
1 polymer ?
#
loop_
_entity_poly.entity_id
_entity_poly.type
_entity_poly.pdbx_seq_one_letter_code
_entity_poly.pdbx_strand_id
1 'polypeptide(L)'
;NPDKMAPGDTFWMLHDTTEEWRGVEFTWTAHDPDNSVILEYYWWVENYDDPSEVVRTSLADDSLGGIYSGMDSTDGWVRSTSTILRDIPTGHWRFIIKVRDDAFYTGAHDTFEFYAVRPYFDPSDSAIHEQIVNDLFPHRLLAIFAVMNTPNPDWGWNDDIGDFYTSIFDELVAAGHIESYDTMIVKGLAGMQLPTNKFLLGNYSIVYVFHRRVMIPLGLSMTTIEELADYIVTGGRVVFDGNGIFDQAADLFPNPNERIVVIMNTVPFKLFGITGRGDFAGRITWAEASHPDFPDMHIDTSKAAHDDENDYYYFGNVRYIALFPYFAGVPYVEPIYRAGDYPQADSITRVDLIGHIIGGRFASRNYRSVYFTFPLYYMDNSTGAVSDALDKVFEFLTTTFEKPKEEEERL
;
A
#
# COMPACT_ATOMS: atom_id res chain seq x y z
N ASN A 1 -12.20 -21.28 4.50
CA ASN A 1 -12.56 -20.65 5.79
C ASN A 1 -11.41 -19.71 6.15
N PRO A 2 -11.58 -18.39 6.05
CA PRO A 2 -10.52 -17.41 6.29
C PRO A 2 -9.88 -17.54 7.69
N ASP A 3 -10.61 -18.11 8.64
CA ASP A 3 -10.20 -18.25 10.05
C ASP A 3 -9.21 -19.39 10.34
N LYS A 4 -8.67 -20.06 9.30
CA LYS A 4 -7.68 -21.14 9.44
C LYS A 4 -6.36 -20.91 8.69
N MET A 5 -6.13 -19.70 8.16
CA MET A 5 -4.92 -19.40 7.39
C MET A 5 -3.78 -18.98 8.32
N ALA A 6 -2.64 -19.68 8.26
CA ALA A 6 -1.43 -19.21 8.92
C ALA A 6 -1.00 -17.89 8.24
N PRO A 7 -0.77 -16.80 8.98
CA PRO A 7 -0.46 -15.47 8.43
C PRO A 7 0.81 -15.36 7.57
N GLY A 8 1.58 -16.45 7.39
CA GLY A 8 2.84 -16.48 6.64
C GLY A 8 2.77 -17.07 5.22
N ASP A 9 1.66 -17.69 4.83
CA ASP A 9 1.60 -18.53 3.62
C ASP A 9 0.68 -17.96 2.52
N THR A 10 0.35 -16.66 2.57
CA THR A 10 -0.48 -16.00 1.55
C THR A 10 0.35 -14.99 0.78
N PHE A 11 0.40 -15.15 -0.55
CA PHE A 11 1.23 -14.33 -1.42
C PHE A 11 0.39 -13.61 -2.47
N TRP A 12 0.76 -12.36 -2.75
CA TRP A 12 0.32 -11.69 -3.96
C TRP A 12 0.94 -12.38 -5.18
N MET A 13 0.13 -12.58 -6.21
CA MET A 13 0.55 -13.29 -7.42
C MET A 13 0.02 -12.57 -8.66
N LEU A 14 0.85 -11.73 -9.25
CA LEU A 14 0.53 -11.01 -10.48
C LEU A 14 0.77 -11.89 -11.72
N HIS A 15 0.13 -11.52 -12.83
CA HIS A 15 0.29 -12.14 -14.14
C HIS A 15 1.75 -12.06 -14.63
N ASP A 16 2.40 -10.91 -14.45
CA ASP A 16 3.80 -10.67 -14.76
C ASP A 16 4.45 -9.74 -13.71
N THR A 17 5.75 -9.51 -13.86
CA THR A 17 6.55 -8.57 -13.09
C THR A 17 6.16 -7.13 -13.41
N THR A 18 6.31 -6.30 -12.40
CA THR A 18 6.23 -4.85 -12.50
C THR A 18 7.60 -4.26 -12.16
N GLU A 19 7.69 -2.92 -12.09
CA GLU A 19 8.93 -2.27 -11.65
C GLU A 19 9.26 -2.63 -10.19
N GLU A 20 8.22 -2.78 -9.36
CA GLU A 20 8.31 -2.97 -7.92
C GLU A 20 8.06 -4.42 -7.46
N TRP A 21 7.30 -5.21 -8.22
CA TRP A 21 6.99 -6.60 -7.91
C TRP A 21 7.70 -7.55 -8.87
N ARG A 22 8.49 -8.48 -8.32
CA ARG A 22 9.34 -9.39 -9.12
C ARG A 22 8.89 -10.85 -9.07
N GLY A 23 7.78 -11.15 -8.41
CA GLY A 23 7.36 -12.53 -8.15
C GLY A 23 7.63 -12.98 -6.73
N VAL A 24 7.19 -14.19 -6.42
CA VAL A 24 7.42 -14.87 -5.13
C VAL A 24 8.58 -15.83 -5.31
N GLU A 25 9.70 -15.56 -4.62
CA GLU A 25 10.87 -16.43 -4.67
C GLU A 25 10.69 -17.64 -3.75
N PHE A 26 10.84 -18.83 -4.33
CA PHE A 26 10.94 -20.09 -3.61
C PHE A 26 12.39 -20.54 -3.69
N THR A 27 12.99 -20.82 -2.53
CA THR A 27 14.36 -21.34 -2.44
C THR A 27 14.36 -22.65 -1.67
N TRP A 28 15.26 -23.56 -2.05
CA TRP A 28 15.41 -24.85 -1.39
C TRP A 28 16.87 -25.23 -1.27
N THR A 29 17.13 -26.21 -0.42
CA THR A 29 18.43 -26.86 -0.31
C THR A 29 18.22 -28.37 -0.24
N ALA A 30 19.15 -29.12 -0.81
CA ALA A 30 19.21 -30.57 -0.68
C ALA A 30 20.63 -30.97 -0.32
N HIS A 31 20.76 -32.11 0.35
CA HIS A 31 22.04 -32.63 0.81
C HIS A 31 22.26 -34.03 0.25
N ASP A 32 23.33 -34.18 -0.53
CA ASP A 32 23.87 -35.47 -0.91
C ASP A 32 24.82 -35.95 0.20
N PRO A 33 24.54 -37.08 0.90
CA PRO A 33 25.34 -37.57 2.02
C PRO A 33 26.85 -37.73 1.72
N ASP A 34 27.24 -37.99 0.48
CA ASP A 34 28.64 -38.17 0.09
C ASP A 34 29.16 -37.11 -0.90
N ASN A 35 28.33 -36.14 -1.28
CA ASN A 35 28.67 -35.02 -2.17
C ASN A 35 29.30 -35.48 -3.50
N SER A 36 28.96 -36.68 -3.94
CA SER A 36 29.63 -37.34 -5.04
C SER A 36 29.10 -36.89 -6.40
N VAL A 37 27.94 -36.24 -6.43
CA VAL A 37 27.23 -35.96 -7.68
C VAL A 37 26.44 -34.64 -7.68
N ILE A 38 26.11 -34.19 -8.89
CA ILE A 38 25.34 -32.96 -9.13
C ILE A 38 23.86 -33.29 -8.99
N LEU A 39 23.20 -32.64 -8.04
CA LEU A 39 21.76 -32.79 -7.81
C LEU A 39 20.93 -32.03 -8.86
N GLU A 40 19.84 -32.66 -9.26
CA GLU A 40 18.82 -32.05 -10.13
C GLU A 40 17.46 -32.05 -9.44
N TYR A 41 16.67 -31.04 -9.74
CA TYR A 41 15.40 -30.75 -9.08
C TYR A 41 14.27 -30.72 -10.10
N TYR A 42 13.16 -31.34 -9.74
CA TYR A 42 11.91 -31.21 -10.47
C TYR A 42 10.86 -30.64 -9.53
N TRP A 43 10.28 -29.51 -9.89
CA TRP A 43 9.26 -28.87 -9.08
C TRP A 43 8.00 -28.61 -9.89
N TRP A 44 6.85 -28.62 -9.22
CA TRP A 44 5.59 -28.23 -9.81
C TRP A 44 4.68 -27.58 -8.78
N VAL A 45 3.70 -26.83 -9.29
CA VAL A 45 2.64 -26.24 -8.50
C VAL A 45 1.33 -26.90 -8.90
N GLU A 46 0.67 -27.55 -7.94
CA GLU A 46 -0.64 -28.18 -8.12
C GLU A 46 -1.68 -27.55 -7.20
N ASN A 47 -2.94 -27.60 -7.63
CA ASN A 47 -4.06 -27.19 -6.80
C ASN A 47 -4.18 -28.13 -5.60
N TYR A 48 -4.36 -27.56 -4.40
CA TYR A 48 -4.48 -28.35 -3.18
C TYR A 48 -5.71 -29.28 -3.20
N ASP A 49 -6.84 -28.77 -3.67
CA ASP A 49 -8.12 -29.49 -3.67
C ASP A 49 -8.25 -30.43 -4.88
N ASP A 50 -7.61 -30.11 -6.00
CA ASP A 50 -7.53 -30.96 -7.21
C ASP A 50 -6.08 -31.13 -7.71
N PRO A 51 -5.33 -32.13 -7.21
CA PRO A 51 -3.94 -32.37 -7.62
C PRO A 51 -3.73 -32.68 -9.11
N SER A 52 -4.80 -32.90 -9.89
CA SER A 52 -4.68 -33.05 -11.34
C SER A 52 -4.46 -31.72 -12.07
N GLU A 53 -4.80 -30.60 -11.42
CA GLU A 53 -4.57 -29.26 -11.93
C GLU A 53 -3.15 -28.80 -11.58
N VAL A 54 -2.23 -28.99 -12.53
CA VAL A 54 -0.86 -28.47 -12.47
C VAL A 54 -0.78 -27.18 -13.27
N VAL A 55 -0.47 -26.07 -12.59
CA VAL A 55 -0.43 -24.73 -13.20
C VAL A 55 0.96 -24.32 -13.64
N ARG A 56 2.00 -24.90 -13.04
CA ARG A 56 3.39 -24.59 -13.41
C ARG A 56 4.32 -25.74 -13.05
N THR A 57 5.40 -25.88 -13.81
CA THR A 57 6.46 -26.86 -13.56
C THR A 57 7.83 -26.23 -13.79
N SER A 58 8.87 -26.92 -13.35
CA SER A 58 10.28 -26.55 -13.56
C SER A 58 10.70 -26.47 -15.02
N LEU A 59 9.91 -26.98 -15.97
CA LEU A 59 10.11 -26.70 -17.41
C LEU A 59 10.11 -25.19 -17.71
N ALA A 60 9.45 -24.36 -16.90
CA ALA A 60 9.47 -22.92 -17.06
C ALA A 60 10.86 -22.30 -16.82
N ASP A 61 11.70 -22.97 -16.02
CA ASP A 61 13.05 -22.53 -15.69
C ASP A 61 14.13 -23.28 -16.48
N ASP A 62 13.72 -24.33 -17.21
CA ASP A 62 14.59 -25.16 -18.03
C ASP A 62 14.92 -24.44 -19.34
N SER A 63 15.80 -23.45 -19.25
CA SER A 63 16.36 -22.78 -20.42
C SER A 63 17.15 -23.82 -21.22
N LEU A 64 16.73 -24.09 -22.47
CA LEU A 64 17.36 -25.02 -23.42
C LEU A 64 18.90 -24.91 -23.45
N GLY A 65 19.60 -25.67 -22.60
CA GLY A 65 21.06 -25.70 -22.50
C GLY A 65 21.73 -24.60 -21.66
N GLY A 66 21.00 -23.91 -20.79
CA GLY A 66 21.57 -22.94 -19.84
C GLY A 66 22.32 -23.60 -18.68
N ILE A 67 23.05 -22.82 -17.88
CA ILE A 67 23.83 -23.32 -16.73
C ILE A 67 22.97 -23.98 -15.63
N TYR A 68 21.66 -23.69 -15.64
CA TYR A 68 20.67 -24.25 -14.71
C TYR A 68 19.84 -25.39 -15.32
N SER A 69 20.09 -25.76 -16.58
CA SER A 69 19.48 -26.94 -17.22
C SER A 69 19.96 -28.21 -16.51
N GLY A 70 19.07 -29.17 -16.35
CA GLY A 70 19.45 -30.55 -16.03
C GLY A 70 20.15 -31.24 -17.21
N MET A 71 20.43 -32.53 -17.06
CA MET A 71 21.07 -33.34 -18.11
C MET A 71 20.27 -33.38 -19.41
N ASP A 72 18.94 -33.37 -19.34
CA ASP A 72 18.03 -33.24 -20.47
C ASP A 72 17.23 -31.95 -20.31
N SER A 73 17.37 -31.02 -21.26
CA SER A 73 16.70 -29.72 -21.23
C SER A 73 15.21 -29.77 -21.62
N THR A 74 14.62 -30.96 -21.70
CA THR A 74 13.21 -31.17 -22.08
C THR A 74 12.42 -31.98 -21.07
N ASP A 75 13.09 -32.54 -20.05
CA ASP A 75 12.44 -33.35 -19.01
C ASP A 75 12.01 -32.52 -17.79
N GLY A 76 12.39 -31.23 -17.76
CA GLY A 76 12.03 -30.27 -16.73
C GLY A 76 12.86 -30.40 -15.47
N TRP A 77 13.89 -31.23 -15.43
CA TRP A 77 14.81 -31.26 -14.30
C TRP A 77 15.80 -30.12 -14.43
N VAL A 78 15.94 -29.33 -13.37
CA VAL A 78 16.79 -28.13 -13.33
C VAL A 78 17.83 -28.26 -12.22
N ARG A 79 18.91 -27.51 -12.32
CA ARG A 79 19.96 -27.41 -11.29
C ARG A 79 19.82 -26.16 -10.42
N SER A 80 18.87 -25.29 -10.75
CA SER A 80 18.56 -24.14 -9.90
C SER A 80 18.06 -24.61 -8.54
N THR A 81 18.47 -23.89 -7.49
CA THR A 81 17.96 -24.07 -6.12
C THR A 81 16.93 -23.01 -5.74
N SER A 82 16.47 -22.25 -6.72
CA SER A 82 15.40 -21.28 -6.57
C SER A 82 14.56 -21.15 -7.83
N THR A 83 13.32 -20.71 -7.65
CA THR A 83 12.43 -20.28 -8.72
C THR A 83 11.64 -19.05 -8.29
N ILE A 84 11.12 -18.32 -9.26
CA ILE A 84 10.26 -17.17 -9.05
C ILE A 84 8.88 -17.49 -9.63
N LEU A 85 7.91 -17.63 -8.73
CA LEU A 85 6.52 -17.82 -9.10
C LEU A 85 5.85 -16.49 -9.43
N ARG A 86 5.10 -16.54 -10.53
CA ARG A 86 4.18 -15.52 -11.07
C ARG A 86 3.10 -16.26 -11.83
N ASP A 87 2.01 -15.56 -12.13
CA ASP A 87 0.86 -16.06 -12.88
C ASP A 87 0.15 -17.29 -12.29
N ILE A 88 0.27 -17.54 -10.98
CA ILE A 88 -0.55 -18.55 -10.31
C ILE A 88 -1.95 -17.94 -10.03
N PRO A 89 -3.06 -18.58 -10.42
CA PRO A 89 -4.40 -18.05 -10.15
C PRO A 89 -4.71 -17.95 -8.65
N THR A 90 -5.66 -17.10 -8.28
CA THR A 90 -6.13 -17.01 -6.89
C THR A 90 -6.64 -18.37 -6.42
N GLY A 91 -6.09 -18.89 -5.32
CA GLY A 91 -6.44 -20.24 -4.85
C GLY A 91 -5.52 -20.77 -3.77
N HIS A 92 -5.71 -22.04 -3.43
CA HIS A 92 -4.89 -22.79 -2.49
C HIS A 92 -4.05 -23.82 -3.24
N TRP A 93 -2.73 -23.76 -3.06
CA TRP A 93 -1.74 -24.42 -3.91
C TRP A 93 -0.71 -25.16 -3.08
N ARG A 94 -0.07 -26.15 -3.71
CA ARG A 94 1.12 -26.82 -3.18
C ARG A 94 2.29 -26.58 -4.12
N PHE A 95 3.40 -26.09 -3.59
CA PHE A 95 4.70 -26.17 -4.25
C PHE A 95 5.35 -27.48 -3.86
N ILE A 96 5.61 -28.35 -4.83
CA ILE A 96 6.17 -29.67 -4.60
C ILE A 96 7.50 -29.75 -5.31
N ILE A 97 8.51 -30.30 -4.63
CA ILE A 97 9.84 -30.49 -5.18
C ILE A 97 10.33 -31.91 -4.98
N LYS A 98 10.98 -32.46 -6.01
CA LYS A 98 11.73 -33.70 -5.97
C LYS A 98 13.18 -33.43 -6.31
N VAL A 99 14.06 -34.21 -5.70
CA VAL A 99 15.48 -34.25 -6.04
C VAL A 99 15.78 -35.59 -6.70
N ARG A 100 16.66 -35.59 -7.70
CA ARG A 100 17.27 -36.82 -8.21
C ARG A 100 18.78 -36.67 -8.18
N ASP A 101 19.42 -37.79 -7.93
CA ASP A 101 20.83 -37.97 -8.17
C ASP A 101 21.04 -38.43 -9.62
N ASP A 102 22.07 -37.88 -10.28
CA ASP A 102 22.66 -38.27 -11.57
C ASP A 102 21.71 -38.70 -12.71
N ALA A 103 20.46 -38.24 -12.67
CA ALA A 103 19.35 -38.64 -13.54
C ALA A 103 18.86 -40.10 -13.38
N PHE A 104 19.29 -40.85 -12.35
CA PHE A 104 18.91 -42.26 -12.18
C PHE A 104 17.95 -42.55 -11.03
N TYR A 105 18.04 -41.84 -9.90
CA TYR A 105 17.22 -42.15 -8.72
C TYR A 105 16.52 -40.92 -8.16
N THR A 106 15.18 -40.91 -8.25
CA THR A 106 14.33 -39.87 -7.65
C THR A 106 14.13 -40.12 -6.16
N GLY A 107 14.44 -39.11 -5.35
CA GLY A 107 14.15 -39.09 -3.92
C GLY A 107 12.67 -38.86 -3.59
N ALA A 108 12.37 -38.82 -2.29
CA ALA A 108 11.07 -38.36 -1.80
C ALA A 108 10.82 -36.91 -2.22
N HIS A 109 9.55 -36.54 -2.36
CA HIS A 109 9.19 -35.14 -2.56
C HIS A 109 9.00 -34.42 -1.24
N ASP A 110 9.29 -33.13 -1.23
CA ASP A 110 8.90 -32.20 -0.18
C ASP A 110 7.78 -31.28 -0.68
N THR A 111 7.02 -30.69 0.24
CA THR A 111 5.81 -29.94 -0.09
C THR A 111 5.64 -28.73 0.82
N PHE A 112 5.34 -27.59 0.20
CA PHE A 112 4.94 -26.36 0.87
C PHE A 112 3.56 -25.93 0.41
N GLU A 113 2.66 -25.68 1.35
CA GLU A 113 1.29 -25.24 1.09
C GLU A 113 1.22 -23.71 1.13
N PHE A 114 0.53 -23.10 0.18
CA PHE A 114 0.38 -21.65 0.12
C PHE A 114 -0.92 -21.20 -0.54
N TYR A 115 -1.31 -19.96 -0.28
CA TYR A 115 -2.41 -19.28 -0.93
C TYR A 115 -1.86 -18.23 -1.90
N ALA A 116 -2.33 -18.26 -3.14
CA ALA A 116 -2.06 -17.22 -4.12
C ALA A 116 -3.26 -16.27 -4.18
N VAL A 117 -2.99 -14.96 -4.26
CA VAL A 117 -4.00 -13.93 -4.48
C VAL A 117 -3.58 -13.07 -5.66
N ARG A 118 -4.34 -13.17 -6.75
CA ARG A 118 -4.27 -12.25 -7.87
C ARG A 118 -5.29 -11.11 -7.65
N PRO A 119 -4.84 -9.85 -7.55
CA PRO A 119 -5.77 -8.73 -7.47
C PRO A 119 -6.49 -8.55 -8.80
N TYR A 120 -7.74 -8.09 -8.78
CA TYR A 120 -8.47 -7.81 -10.02
C TYR A 120 -7.95 -6.58 -10.77
N PHE A 121 -7.12 -5.76 -10.12
CA PHE A 121 -6.48 -4.55 -10.61
C PHE A 121 -5.01 -4.74 -11.00
N ASP A 122 -4.61 -5.98 -11.26
CA ASP A 122 -3.25 -6.36 -11.61
C ASP A 122 -2.67 -5.52 -12.78
N PRO A 123 -1.72 -4.59 -12.53
CA PRO A 123 -1.20 -3.70 -13.55
C PRO A 123 -0.22 -4.40 -14.51
N SER A 124 0.15 -5.64 -14.23
CA SER A 124 1.01 -6.45 -15.12
C SER A 124 0.22 -7.11 -16.24
N ASP A 125 -1.10 -7.24 -16.09
CA ASP A 125 -2.00 -7.64 -17.17
C ASP A 125 -2.20 -6.47 -18.15
N SER A 126 -1.84 -6.67 -19.41
CA SER A 126 -1.93 -5.65 -20.46
C SER A 126 -3.33 -5.06 -20.64
N ALA A 127 -4.39 -5.86 -20.49
CA ALA A 127 -5.77 -5.40 -20.67
C ALA A 127 -6.23 -4.54 -19.49
N ILE A 128 -5.81 -4.89 -18.28
CA ILE A 128 -6.07 -4.10 -17.08
C ILE A 128 -5.25 -2.80 -17.13
N HIS A 129 -3.98 -2.88 -17.50
CA HIS A 129 -3.10 -1.72 -17.64
C HIS A 129 -3.66 -0.70 -18.64
N GLU A 130 -4.09 -1.15 -19.82
CA GLU A 130 -4.70 -0.28 -20.83
C GLU A 130 -5.98 0.39 -20.33
N GLN A 131 -6.83 -0.32 -19.58
CA GLN A 131 -8.03 0.27 -18.99
C GLN A 131 -7.69 1.35 -17.96
N ILE A 132 -6.67 1.15 -17.13
CA ILE A 132 -6.23 2.13 -16.12
C ILE A 132 -5.64 3.38 -16.79
N VAL A 133 -4.78 3.21 -17.80
CA VAL A 133 -4.18 4.33 -18.52
C VAL A 133 -5.24 5.21 -19.19
N ASN A 134 -6.29 4.59 -19.72
CA ASN A 134 -7.37 5.28 -20.42
C ASN A 134 -8.50 5.77 -19.48
N ASP A 135 -8.35 5.66 -18.16
CA ASP A 135 -9.37 6.03 -17.17
C ASP A 135 -10.73 5.31 -17.41
N LEU A 136 -10.67 4.04 -17.82
CA LEU A 136 -11.84 3.19 -18.08
C LEU A 136 -11.96 2.03 -17.08
N PHE A 137 -10.98 1.86 -16.19
CA PHE A 137 -10.94 0.74 -15.27
C PHE A 137 -11.98 0.90 -14.15
N PRO A 138 -12.78 -0.13 -13.83
CA PRO A 138 -13.79 -0.05 -12.78
C PRO A 138 -13.14 -0.09 -11.38
N HIS A 139 -12.76 1.09 -10.89
CA HIS A 139 -12.14 1.22 -9.58
C HIS A 139 -13.12 0.93 -8.45
N ARG A 140 -12.79 -0.04 -7.60
CA ARG A 140 -13.51 -0.35 -6.37
C ARG A 140 -12.74 0.18 -5.17
N LEU A 141 -13.46 0.81 -4.26
CA LEU A 141 -12.91 1.47 -3.08
C LEU A 141 -13.27 0.70 -1.79
N LEU A 142 -12.29 0.46 -0.93
CA LEU A 142 -12.53 0.08 0.47
C LEU A 142 -12.21 1.27 1.38
N ALA A 143 -13.24 1.87 1.99
CA ALA A 143 -13.08 2.93 2.97
C ALA A 143 -13.01 2.34 4.38
N ILE A 144 -11.84 2.41 4.99
CA ILE A 144 -11.57 1.94 6.35
C ILE A 144 -11.56 3.13 7.30
N PHE A 145 -12.54 3.18 8.19
CA PHE A 145 -12.63 4.16 9.24
C PHE A 145 -12.04 3.61 10.55
N ALA A 146 -10.77 3.89 10.77
CA ALA A 146 -10.00 3.49 11.94
C ALA A 146 -10.10 4.55 13.03
N VAL A 147 -10.94 4.29 14.04
CA VAL A 147 -11.28 5.26 15.08
C VAL A 147 -11.10 4.69 16.46
N MET A 148 -10.62 5.51 17.39
CA MET A 148 -10.45 5.06 18.76
C MET A 148 -11.80 4.71 19.39
N ASN A 149 -11.85 3.55 20.04
CA ASN A 149 -12.99 3.18 20.87
C ASN A 149 -12.87 3.91 22.22
N THR A 150 -13.49 5.09 22.33
CA THR A 150 -13.45 5.88 23.57
C THR A 150 -14.84 6.00 24.18
N PRO A 151 -14.93 6.04 25.53
CA PRO A 151 -16.19 6.30 26.21
C PRO A 151 -16.66 7.76 26.10
N ASN A 152 -15.82 8.67 25.59
CA ASN A 152 -16.22 10.03 25.26
C ASN A 152 -16.74 10.06 23.81
N PRO A 153 -18.04 10.34 23.57
CA PRO A 153 -18.60 10.39 22.22
C PRO A 153 -17.92 11.44 21.34
N ASP A 154 -17.38 12.52 21.91
CA ASP A 154 -16.67 13.58 21.16
C ASP A 154 -15.32 13.10 20.60
N TRP A 155 -14.83 11.96 21.09
CA TRP A 155 -13.51 11.40 20.82
C TRP A 155 -13.57 10.07 20.06
N GLY A 156 -14.74 9.47 19.91
CA GLY A 156 -14.96 8.20 19.21
C GLY A 156 -15.41 8.37 17.74
N TRP A 157 -15.88 7.26 17.16
CA TRP A 157 -16.72 7.31 15.96
C TRP A 157 -17.98 8.11 16.26
N ASN A 158 -18.19 9.22 15.54
CA ASN A 158 -19.49 9.86 15.46
C ASN A 158 -20.18 9.34 14.18
N ASP A 159 -21.48 9.07 14.25
CA ASP A 159 -22.25 8.57 13.10
C ASP A 159 -22.15 9.55 11.91
N ASP A 160 -21.98 10.84 12.21
CA ASP A 160 -21.73 11.91 11.24
C ASP A 160 -20.45 11.72 10.39
N ILE A 161 -19.43 11.00 10.88
CA ILE A 161 -18.18 10.76 10.11
C ILE A 161 -18.47 9.84 8.93
N GLY A 162 -19.22 8.76 9.17
CA GLY A 162 -19.62 7.84 8.11
C GLY A 162 -20.50 8.54 7.08
N ASP A 163 -21.51 9.27 7.56
CA ASP A 163 -22.43 10.01 6.69
C ASP A 163 -21.69 11.08 5.86
N PHE A 164 -20.72 11.78 6.44
CA PHE A 164 -19.89 12.76 5.73
C PHE A 164 -19.11 12.15 4.56
N TYR A 165 -18.41 11.04 4.77
CA TYR A 165 -17.62 10.44 3.71
C TYR A 165 -18.46 9.65 2.71
N THR A 166 -19.51 8.97 3.16
CA THR A 166 -20.40 8.22 2.25
C THR A 166 -21.11 9.15 1.27
N SER A 167 -21.53 10.36 1.68
CA SER A 167 -22.07 11.33 0.72
C SER A 167 -21.07 11.74 -0.36
N ILE A 168 -19.79 11.90 0.01
CA ILE A 168 -18.73 12.23 -0.96
C ILE A 168 -18.44 11.02 -1.86
N PHE A 169 -18.40 9.81 -1.32
CA PHE A 169 -18.17 8.61 -2.13
C PHE A 169 -19.32 8.33 -3.09
N ASP A 170 -20.57 8.62 -2.70
CA ASP A 170 -21.73 8.57 -3.60
C ASP A 170 -21.56 9.56 -4.77
N GLU A 171 -21.05 10.77 -4.52
CA GLU A 171 -20.73 11.75 -5.56
C GLU A 171 -19.62 11.23 -6.50
N LEU A 172 -18.57 10.60 -5.96
CA LEU A 172 -17.49 10.02 -6.76
C LEU A 172 -17.97 8.85 -7.63
N VAL A 173 -18.90 8.03 -7.12
CA VAL A 173 -19.57 6.98 -7.91
C VAL A 173 -20.41 7.62 -9.02
N ALA A 174 -21.18 8.66 -8.71
CA ALA A 174 -22.00 9.36 -9.70
C ALA A 174 -21.16 10.07 -10.78
N ALA A 175 -19.98 10.57 -10.42
CA ALA A 175 -19.01 11.17 -11.32
C ALA A 175 -18.24 10.13 -12.17
N GLY A 176 -18.28 8.86 -11.78
CA GLY A 176 -17.60 7.77 -12.50
C GLY A 176 -16.13 7.59 -12.13
N HIS A 177 -15.63 8.25 -11.08
CA HIS A 177 -14.27 8.03 -10.58
C HIS A 177 -14.09 6.63 -9.99
N ILE A 178 -15.14 6.10 -9.36
CA ILE A 178 -15.17 4.75 -8.80
C ILE A 178 -16.48 4.05 -9.20
N GLU A 179 -16.42 2.73 -9.38
CA GLU A 179 -17.61 1.92 -9.70
C GLU A 179 -18.46 1.67 -8.45
N SER A 180 -17.80 1.35 -7.34
CA SER A 180 -18.45 1.03 -6.07
C SER A 180 -17.50 1.24 -4.90
N TYR A 181 -18.06 1.38 -3.70
CA TYR A 181 -17.30 1.39 -2.47
C TYR A 181 -17.95 0.52 -1.40
N ASP A 182 -17.10 -0.04 -0.54
CA ASP A 182 -17.49 -0.70 0.69
C ASP A 182 -16.85 0.04 1.87
N THR A 183 -17.55 0.08 3.00
CA THR A 183 -17.06 0.73 4.22
C THR A 183 -16.75 -0.30 5.30
N MET A 184 -15.64 -0.12 6.02
CA MET A 184 -15.26 -0.90 7.17
C MET A 184 -14.99 0.02 8.35
N ILE A 185 -15.69 -0.19 9.46
CA ILE A 185 -15.46 0.57 10.69
C ILE A 185 -14.62 -0.29 11.63
N VAL A 186 -13.43 0.21 11.99
CA VAL A 186 -12.53 -0.46 12.92
C VAL A 186 -12.45 0.38 14.19
N LYS A 187 -13.02 -0.15 15.27
CA LYS A 187 -12.98 0.47 16.60
C LYS A 187 -11.92 -0.23 17.42
N GLY A 188 -10.86 0.48 17.80
CA GLY A 188 -9.73 -0.10 18.52
C GLY A 188 -9.08 0.86 19.50
N LEU A 189 -8.16 0.34 20.31
CA LEU A 189 -7.24 1.16 21.08
C LEU A 189 -5.96 1.41 20.27
N ALA A 190 -5.07 2.24 20.83
CA ALA A 190 -3.73 2.53 20.32
C ALA A 190 -3.04 1.28 19.75
N GLY A 191 -2.49 1.35 18.53
CA GLY A 191 -1.79 0.23 17.92
C GLY A 191 -2.62 -0.55 16.90
N MET A 192 -3.51 0.13 16.19
CA MET A 192 -4.60 -0.53 15.49
C MET A 192 -4.10 -1.41 14.36
N GLN A 193 -4.34 -2.72 14.50
CA GLN A 193 -4.24 -3.65 13.40
C GLN A 193 -5.56 -3.62 12.63
N LEU A 194 -5.51 -3.17 11.38
CA LEU A 194 -6.67 -3.26 10.50
C LEU A 194 -6.90 -4.73 10.15
N PRO A 195 -8.15 -5.22 10.13
CA PRO A 195 -8.49 -6.60 9.78
C PRO A 195 -8.45 -6.78 8.25
N THR A 196 -7.35 -6.35 7.64
CA THR A 196 -7.07 -6.46 6.21
C THR A 196 -6.20 -7.68 5.95
N ASN A 197 -6.49 -8.40 4.87
CA ASN A 197 -5.63 -9.44 4.33
C ASN A 197 -5.64 -9.34 2.80
N LYS A 198 -4.67 -9.99 2.15
CA LYS A 198 -4.53 -10.00 0.69
C LYS A 198 -5.82 -10.37 -0.05
N PHE A 199 -6.60 -11.34 0.45
CA PHE A 199 -7.89 -11.72 -0.18
C PHE A 199 -8.92 -10.59 -0.16
N LEU A 200 -9.06 -9.88 0.95
CA LEU A 200 -9.94 -8.73 1.04
C LEU A 200 -9.43 -7.61 0.12
N LEU A 201 -8.16 -7.24 0.29
CA LEU A 201 -7.53 -6.13 -0.43
C LEU A 201 -7.52 -6.38 -1.95
N GLY A 202 -7.39 -7.63 -2.40
CA GLY A 202 -7.37 -8.00 -3.82
C GLY A 202 -8.67 -7.71 -4.56
N ASN A 203 -9.77 -7.39 -3.84
CA ASN A 203 -11.06 -6.99 -4.41
C ASN A 203 -11.23 -5.47 -4.57
N TYR A 204 -10.29 -4.66 -4.09
CA TYR A 204 -10.38 -3.20 -4.13
C TYR A 204 -9.11 -2.62 -4.70
N SER A 205 -9.24 -1.80 -5.75
CA SER A 205 -8.10 -1.12 -6.38
C SER A 205 -7.65 0.13 -5.61
N ILE A 206 -8.52 0.65 -4.73
CA ILE A 206 -8.28 1.81 -3.88
C ILE A 206 -8.64 1.45 -2.45
N VAL A 207 -7.77 1.77 -1.50
CA VAL A 207 -8.04 1.71 -0.07
C VAL A 207 -7.95 3.12 0.50
N TYR A 208 -9.02 3.58 1.14
CA TYR A 208 -9.04 4.86 1.83
C TYR A 208 -9.00 4.60 3.33
N VAL A 209 -7.98 5.08 4.01
CA VAL A 209 -7.80 4.87 5.46
C VAL A 209 -7.97 6.20 6.17
N PHE A 210 -9.12 6.36 6.82
CA PHE A 210 -9.32 7.43 7.77
C PHE A 210 -8.80 7.01 9.14
N HIS A 211 -7.96 7.82 9.77
CA HIS A 211 -7.47 7.57 11.11
C HIS A 211 -7.46 8.83 11.97
N ARG A 212 -8.13 8.77 13.11
CA ARG A 212 -8.14 9.86 14.10
C ARG A 212 -7.38 9.47 15.36
N ARG A 213 -6.31 10.21 15.65
CA ARG A 213 -5.58 10.18 16.92
C ARG A 213 -6.22 11.12 17.94
N VAL A 214 -6.59 10.61 19.11
CA VAL A 214 -7.20 11.42 20.19
C VAL A 214 -6.35 11.53 21.46
N MET A 215 -5.78 10.44 21.99
CA MET A 215 -4.79 10.50 23.08
C MET A 215 -3.86 9.27 23.11
N ILE A 216 -2.56 9.48 23.40
CA ILE A 216 -1.52 8.46 23.69
C ILE A 216 -1.11 7.61 22.46
N PRO A 217 0.19 7.24 22.28
CA PRO A 217 0.85 7.34 21.00
C PRO A 217 0.96 5.99 20.30
N LEU A 218 -0.02 5.56 19.54
CA LEU A 218 0.23 4.50 18.54
C LEU A 218 -0.72 4.70 17.36
N GLY A 219 -0.17 5.01 16.19
CA GLY A 219 -0.88 4.99 14.90
C GLY A 219 -1.29 3.59 14.47
N LEU A 220 -1.34 3.34 13.17
CA LEU A 220 -1.53 1.98 12.66
C LEU A 220 -0.36 1.09 13.05
N SER A 221 -0.64 -0.19 13.28
CA SER A 221 0.40 -1.19 13.58
C SER A 221 1.39 -1.32 12.41
N MET A 222 2.67 -1.62 12.71
CA MET A 222 3.67 -1.86 11.65
C MET A 222 3.23 -2.97 10.69
N THR A 223 2.61 -4.04 11.18
CA THR A 223 2.07 -5.12 10.34
C THR A 223 1.02 -4.62 9.35
N THR A 224 0.14 -3.70 9.77
CA THR A 224 -0.82 -3.07 8.85
C THR A 224 -0.11 -2.20 7.82
N ILE A 225 0.88 -1.40 8.25
CA ILE A 225 1.65 -0.55 7.34
C ILE A 225 2.38 -1.40 6.30
N GLU A 226 2.99 -2.51 6.72
CA GLU A 226 3.66 -3.50 5.86
C GLU A 226 2.68 -4.18 4.89
N GLU A 227 1.51 -4.59 5.35
CA GLU A 227 0.49 -5.20 4.47
C GLU A 227 -0.06 -4.20 3.43
N LEU A 228 -0.26 -2.93 3.81
CA LEU A 228 -0.62 -1.86 2.86
C LEU A 228 0.52 -1.55 1.89
N ALA A 229 1.76 -1.61 2.35
CA ALA A 229 2.95 -1.50 1.51
C ALA A 229 3.03 -2.63 0.48
N ASP A 230 2.83 -3.89 0.89
CA ASP A 230 2.76 -5.05 0.01
C ASP A 230 1.65 -4.89 -1.04
N TYR A 231 0.47 -4.42 -0.61
CA TYR A 231 -0.66 -4.14 -1.50
C TYR A 231 -0.31 -3.06 -2.55
N ILE A 232 0.38 -1.98 -2.17
CA ILE A 232 0.80 -0.94 -3.11
C ILE A 232 1.79 -1.48 -4.16
N VAL A 233 2.74 -2.31 -3.75
CA VAL A 233 3.73 -2.93 -4.66
C VAL A 233 3.04 -3.75 -5.78
N THR A 234 1.81 -4.23 -5.52
CA THR A 234 1.00 -4.97 -6.47
C THR A 234 0.13 -4.12 -7.39
N GLY A 235 0.24 -2.79 -7.32
CA GLY A 235 -0.57 -1.85 -8.08
C GLY A 235 -1.76 -1.26 -7.32
N GLY A 236 -1.89 -1.60 -6.04
CA GLY A 236 -2.90 -1.03 -5.16
C GLY A 236 -2.68 0.47 -4.93
N ARG A 237 -3.78 1.21 -4.71
CA ARG A 237 -3.75 2.65 -4.42
C ARG A 237 -4.22 2.90 -2.99
N VAL A 238 -3.58 3.83 -2.28
CA VAL A 238 -3.95 4.13 -0.89
C VAL A 238 -4.06 5.62 -0.64
N VAL A 239 -5.17 6.03 -0.02
CA VAL A 239 -5.33 7.35 0.57
C VAL A 239 -5.25 7.22 2.08
N PHE A 240 -4.35 7.99 2.68
CA PHE A 240 -4.26 8.15 4.11
C PHE A 240 -4.86 9.50 4.48
N ASP A 241 -5.93 9.49 5.26
CA ASP A 241 -6.59 10.68 5.76
C ASP A 241 -6.57 10.68 7.28
N GLY A 242 -5.78 11.59 7.86
CA GLY A 242 -5.80 11.83 9.29
C GLY A 242 -4.44 11.90 9.94
N ASN A 243 -4.47 12.06 11.25
CA ASN A 243 -3.28 12.36 12.02
C ASN A 243 -2.65 11.11 12.65
N GLY A 244 -1.31 11.09 12.64
CA GLY A 244 -0.53 10.09 13.36
C GLY A 244 -0.60 8.66 12.81
N ILE A 245 -1.04 8.46 11.56
CA ILE A 245 -1.12 7.15 10.90
C ILE A 245 0.21 6.39 10.98
N PHE A 246 1.30 7.08 10.65
CA PHE A 246 2.64 6.52 10.60
C PHE A 246 3.43 6.68 11.89
N ASP A 247 2.83 7.09 13.01
CA ASP A 247 3.59 7.43 14.23
C ASP A 247 4.44 6.26 14.77
N GLN A 248 3.96 5.02 14.65
CA GLN A 248 4.74 3.83 15.02
C GLN A 248 5.91 3.56 14.08
N ALA A 249 5.71 3.83 12.79
CA ALA A 249 6.80 3.80 11.82
C ALA A 249 7.73 5.01 11.99
N ALA A 250 7.24 6.07 12.65
CA ALA A 250 7.96 7.33 12.76
C ALA A 250 9.06 7.35 13.81
N ASP A 251 8.85 6.61 14.89
CA ASP A 251 9.90 6.37 15.88
C ASP A 251 11.00 5.42 15.35
N LEU A 252 10.74 4.74 14.23
CA LEU A 252 11.73 3.96 13.46
C LEU A 252 12.41 4.80 12.38
N PHE A 253 12.03 6.07 12.20
CA PHE A 253 12.75 6.92 11.26
C PHE A 253 14.13 7.26 11.80
N PRO A 254 15.14 7.26 10.91
CA PRO A 254 16.47 7.71 11.24
C PRO A 254 16.44 9.10 11.87
N ASN A 255 17.24 9.31 12.91
CA ASN A 255 17.53 10.63 13.47
C ASN A 255 17.71 11.64 12.31
N PRO A 256 17.25 12.91 12.42
CA PRO A 256 17.48 13.95 11.41
C PRO A 256 18.91 14.06 10.86
N ASN A 257 19.90 13.59 11.62
CA ASN A 257 21.31 13.56 11.26
C ASN A 257 21.77 12.25 10.58
N GLU A 258 20.88 11.29 10.37
CA GLU A 258 21.20 10.05 9.67
C GLU A 258 21.36 10.25 8.17
N ARG A 259 22.04 9.29 7.55
CA ARG A 259 22.32 9.36 6.13
C ARG A 259 21.01 9.24 5.36
N ILE A 260 20.88 10.12 4.38
CA ILE A 260 19.82 10.18 3.36
C ILE A 260 19.39 8.81 2.82
N VAL A 261 20.34 7.89 2.64
CA VAL A 261 20.12 6.53 2.15
C VAL A 261 19.32 5.68 3.13
N VAL A 262 19.52 5.86 4.43
CA VAL A 262 18.76 5.13 5.46
C VAL A 262 17.31 5.60 5.48
N ILE A 263 17.08 6.92 5.35
CA ILE A 263 15.74 7.51 5.29
C ILE A 263 14.99 6.99 4.05
N MET A 264 15.67 6.98 2.89
CA MET A 264 15.11 6.47 1.63
C MET A 264 14.72 4.99 1.67
N ASN A 265 15.40 4.21 2.52
CA ASN A 265 15.16 2.78 2.63
C ASN A 265 14.07 2.41 3.66
N THR A 266 13.48 3.38 4.36
CA THR A 266 12.36 3.08 5.27
C THR A 266 11.10 2.77 4.48
N VAL A 267 10.36 1.72 4.88
CA VAL A 267 9.17 1.21 4.17
C VAL A 267 8.13 2.30 3.85
N PRO A 268 7.74 3.17 4.81
CA PRO A 268 6.77 4.22 4.50
C PRO A 268 7.29 5.21 3.46
N PHE A 269 8.57 5.59 3.55
CA PHE A 269 9.16 6.53 2.61
C PHE A 269 9.28 5.93 1.21
N LYS A 270 9.79 4.69 1.09
CA LYS A 270 10.02 4.02 -0.19
C LYS A 270 8.71 3.80 -0.96
N LEU A 271 7.64 3.44 -0.26
CA LEU A 271 6.40 2.96 -0.89
C LEU A 271 5.27 3.98 -0.89
N PHE A 272 5.26 4.95 0.02
CA PHE A 272 4.28 6.05 -0.04
C PHE A 272 4.90 7.34 -0.59
N GLY A 273 6.23 7.38 -0.80
CA GLY A 273 6.98 8.58 -1.21
C GLY A 273 6.95 9.73 -0.21
N ILE A 274 6.40 9.47 0.97
CA ILE A 274 5.87 10.47 1.89
C ILE A 274 6.07 9.91 3.30
N THR A 275 6.64 10.70 4.21
CA THR A 275 6.77 10.34 5.61
C THR A 275 6.30 11.45 6.54
N GLY A 276 5.50 11.09 7.55
CA GLY A 276 5.12 12.00 8.62
C GLY A 276 6.29 12.22 9.59
N ARG A 277 6.65 13.48 9.84
CA ARG A 277 7.79 13.90 10.66
C ARG A 277 7.38 14.99 11.65
N GLY A 278 8.04 15.01 12.80
CA GLY A 278 7.86 16.04 13.83
C GLY A 278 8.16 15.48 15.23
N ASP A 279 9.06 16.14 15.95
CA ASP A 279 9.37 15.81 17.35
C ASP A 279 8.16 16.07 18.26
N PHE A 280 7.38 17.11 17.91
CA PHE A 280 6.13 17.45 18.55
C PHE A 280 5.02 17.64 17.50
N ALA A 281 3.78 17.40 17.93
CA ALA A 281 2.62 17.49 17.06
C ALA A 281 1.98 18.87 17.21
N GLY A 282 1.81 19.60 16.10
CA GLY A 282 1.33 20.98 16.08
C GLY A 282 -0.18 21.09 15.93
N ARG A 283 -0.67 22.34 15.97
CA ARG A 283 -2.08 22.71 15.83
C ARG A 283 -2.31 23.47 14.52
N ILE A 284 -3.33 23.11 13.76
CA ILE A 284 -3.73 23.84 12.55
C ILE A 284 -5.09 24.51 12.73
N THR A 285 -5.24 25.66 12.08
CA THR A 285 -6.53 26.37 11.92
C THR A 285 -6.97 26.40 10.46
N TRP A 286 -6.03 26.23 9.54
CA TRP A 286 -6.28 26.07 8.12
C TRP A 286 -5.09 25.41 7.44
N ALA A 287 -5.33 24.83 6.26
CA ALA A 287 -4.34 24.28 5.35
C ALA A 287 -4.33 25.11 4.06
N GLU A 288 -3.15 25.62 3.72
CA GLU A 288 -2.89 26.40 2.52
C GLU A 288 -2.63 25.48 1.33
N ALA A 289 -3.39 25.65 0.25
CA ALA A 289 -3.18 24.90 -0.98
C ALA A 289 -1.81 25.24 -1.58
N SER A 290 -0.99 24.21 -1.78
CA SER A 290 0.29 24.30 -2.49
C SER A 290 0.17 23.99 -3.99
N HIS A 291 -0.97 23.42 -4.40
CA HIS A 291 -1.27 23.05 -5.77
C HIS A 291 -2.49 23.82 -6.28
N PRO A 292 -2.46 24.39 -7.51
CA PRO A 292 -3.51 25.30 -7.99
C PRO A 292 -4.90 24.67 -8.12
N ASP A 293 -4.97 23.35 -8.32
CA ASP A 293 -6.24 22.63 -8.46
C ASP A 293 -6.93 22.33 -7.11
N PHE A 294 -6.28 22.66 -5.99
CA PHE A 294 -6.80 22.41 -4.65
C PHE A 294 -7.22 23.72 -3.98
N PRO A 295 -8.38 23.77 -3.30
CA PRO A 295 -8.78 24.94 -2.53
C PRO A 295 -8.10 24.97 -1.16
N ASP A 296 -7.93 26.17 -0.59
CA ASP A 296 -7.57 26.32 0.82
C ASP A 296 -8.65 25.67 1.71
N MET A 297 -8.22 25.03 2.80
CA MET A 297 -9.12 24.37 3.74
C MET A 297 -9.07 25.05 5.10
N HIS A 298 -10.21 25.54 5.58
CA HIS A 298 -10.34 26.07 6.93
C HIS A 298 -10.98 25.01 7.83
N ILE A 299 -10.64 25.02 9.12
CA ILE A 299 -11.29 24.11 10.07
C ILE A 299 -12.78 24.43 10.20
N ASP A 300 -13.57 23.39 10.40
CA ASP A 300 -14.96 23.50 10.82
C ASP A 300 -14.98 23.78 12.34
N THR A 301 -15.32 25.02 12.72
CA THR A 301 -15.34 25.43 14.13
C THR A 301 -16.39 24.70 14.96
N SER A 302 -17.39 24.07 14.34
CA SER A 302 -18.37 23.23 15.04
C SER A 302 -17.81 21.87 15.46
N LYS A 303 -16.72 21.43 14.82
CA LYS A 303 -16.05 20.13 15.07
C LYS A 303 -14.69 20.28 15.74
N ALA A 304 -14.08 21.46 15.65
CA ALA A 304 -12.73 21.73 16.17
C ALA A 304 -12.70 21.97 17.68
N ALA A 305 -11.54 21.75 18.30
CA ALA A 305 -11.31 22.10 19.70
C ALA A 305 -11.14 23.62 19.84
N HIS A 306 -11.54 24.19 20.97
CA HIS A 306 -11.35 25.61 21.28
C HIS A 306 -10.24 25.81 22.32
N ASP A 307 -9.33 26.75 22.08
CA ASP A 307 -8.33 27.21 23.04
C ASP A 307 -8.91 28.43 23.78
N ASP A 308 -9.41 28.21 25.00
CA ASP A 308 -10.06 29.26 25.80
C ASP A 308 -9.10 30.39 26.22
N GLU A 309 -7.79 30.11 26.32
CA GLU A 309 -6.79 31.08 26.76
C GLU A 309 -6.43 32.07 25.64
N ASN A 310 -6.41 31.59 24.40
CA ASN A 310 -5.97 32.35 23.24
C ASN A 310 -7.11 32.64 22.23
N ASP A 311 -8.34 32.19 22.52
CA ASP A 311 -9.58 32.43 21.78
C ASP A 311 -9.49 32.04 20.29
N TYR A 312 -9.16 30.77 20.02
CA TYR A 312 -9.14 30.24 18.66
C TYR A 312 -9.54 28.76 18.60
N TYR A 313 -10.10 28.34 17.48
CA TYR A 313 -10.41 26.94 17.20
C TYR A 313 -9.21 26.28 16.51
N TYR A 314 -8.98 24.99 16.79
CA TYR A 314 -7.86 24.26 16.18
C TYR A 314 -8.12 22.76 16.05
N PHE A 315 -7.36 22.15 15.15
CA PHE A 315 -7.14 20.73 15.09
C PHE A 315 -5.69 20.40 15.49
N GLY A 316 -5.52 19.54 16.49
CA GLY A 316 -4.22 19.21 17.08
C GLY A 316 -3.63 17.90 16.59
N ASN A 317 -2.39 17.64 17.03
CA ASN A 317 -1.63 16.44 16.71
C ASN A 317 -1.26 16.29 15.22
N VAL A 318 -1.13 17.38 14.49
CA VAL A 318 -0.70 17.36 13.08
C VAL A 318 0.81 17.26 13.01
N ARG A 319 1.30 16.40 12.11
CA ARG A 319 2.72 16.28 11.78
C ARG A 319 2.94 16.85 10.39
N TYR A 320 4.13 17.38 10.12
CA TYR A 320 4.47 17.73 8.74
C TYR A 320 4.91 16.49 7.97
N ILE A 321 4.94 16.61 6.65
CA ILE A 321 5.40 15.61 5.73
C ILE A 321 6.79 16.02 5.26
N ALA A 322 7.77 15.13 5.38
CA ALA A 322 9.04 15.30 4.71
C ALA A 322 8.95 14.74 3.28
N LEU A 323 8.95 15.62 2.29
CA LEU A 323 9.15 15.24 0.89
C LEU A 323 10.66 15.33 0.59
N PHE A 324 11.29 14.21 0.24
CA PHE A 324 12.69 14.19 -0.19
C PHE A 324 12.76 14.35 -1.72
N PRO A 325 13.78 15.03 -2.27
CA PRO A 325 13.61 16.02 -3.30
C PRO A 325 12.97 15.45 -4.56
N TYR A 326 12.09 16.27 -5.13
CA TYR A 326 11.64 16.28 -6.52
C TYR A 326 12.66 15.62 -7.45
N PHE A 327 12.44 14.35 -7.76
CA PHE A 327 13.09 13.73 -8.91
C PHE A 327 12.28 14.15 -10.13
N ALA A 328 12.93 14.73 -11.14
CA ALA A 328 12.29 14.90 -12.43
C ALA A 328 12.10 13.51 -13.05
N GLY A 329 10.85 13.05 -13.16
CA GLY A 329 10.51 11.73 -13.73
C GLY A 329 9.55 10.94 -12.85
N VAL A 330 9.36 9.66 -13.18
CA VAL A 330 8.62 8.68 -12.35
C VAL A 330 9.66 7.85 -11.60
N PRO A 331 9.57 7.66 -10.27
CA PRO A 331 8.52 8.16 -9.38
C PRO A 331 8.61 9.67 -9.05
N TYR A 332 7.48 10.31 -8.77
CA TYR A 332 7.42 11.71 -8.32
C TYR A 332 6.54 11.90 -7.09
N VAL A 333 6.86 12.93 -6.30
CA VAL A 333 6.17 13.34 -5.08
C VAL A 333 5.80 14.81 -5.23
N GLU A 334 4.57 15.18 -4.87
CA GLU A 334 4.08 16.56 -4.99
C GLU A 334 3.32 17.03 -3.74
N PRO A 335 3.64 18.23 -3.21
CA PRO A 335 2.88 18.83 -2.11
C PRO A 335 1.51 19.32 -2.57
N ILE A 336 0.47 18.97 -1.82
CA ILE A 336 -0.90 19.45 -2.02
C ILE A 336 -1.22 20.56 -1.02
N TYR A 337 -0.82 20.40 0.24
CA TYR A 337 -1.15 21.33 1.32
C TYR A 337 0.04 21.67 2.20
N ARG A 338 0.08 22.90 2.69
CA ARG A 338 0.96 23.39 3.77
C ARG A 338 0.15 23.85 4.96
N ALA A 339 0.73 23.80 6.15
CA ALA A 339 0.08 24.35 7.33
C ALA A 339 0.08 25.88 7.25
N GLY A 340 -1.11 26.47 7.32
CA GLY A 340 -1.27 27.91 7.26
C GLY A 340 -0.78 28.63 8.51
N ASP A 341 -0.25 29.84 8.34
CA ASP A 341 0.15 30.70 9.47
C ASP A 341 -1.07 31.36 10.13
N TYR A 342 -1.00 31.55 11.45
CA TYR A 342 -2.02 32.26 12.21
C TYR A 342 -1.43 32.94 13.48
N PRO A 343 -1.90 34.14 13.84
CA PRO A 343 -1.26 34.97 14.87
C PRO A 343 -1.17 34.34 16.27
N GLN A 344 -2.10 33.45 16.62
CA GLN A 344 -2.24 32.81 17.93
C GLN A 344 -1.46 31.49 18.05
N ALA A 345 -0.75 31.06 17.00
CA ALA A 345 -0.01 29.80 17.01
C ALA A 345 0.99 29.75 18.17
N ASP A 346 1.02 28.62 18.87
CA ASP A 346 2.00 28.35 19.92
C ASP A 346 3.42 28.21 19.35
N SER A 347 4.44 28.26 20.21
CA SER A 347 5.84 28.22 19.76
C SER A 347 6.22 26.94 19.04
N ILE A 348 5.63 25.80 19.43
CA ILE A 348 5.90 24.50 18.80
C ILE A 348 5.31 24.51 17.39
N THR A 349 4.04 24.87 17.26
CA THR A 349 3.34 24.95 15.98
C THR A 349 4.04 25.89 14.99
N ARG A 350 4.51 27.05 15.44
CA ARG A 350 5.24 28.00 14.58
C ARG A 350 6.55 27.44 14.05
N VAL A 351 7.28 26.70 14.87
CA VAL A 351 8.61 26.20 14.51
C VAL A 351 8.52 24.92 13.69
N ASP A 352 7.65 24.00 14.11
CA ASP A 352 7.65 22.63 13.62
C ASP A 352 6.58 22.35 12.55
N LEU A 353 5.60 23.24 12.36
CA LEU A 353 4.46 22.94 11.47
C LEU A 353 4.17 24.03 10.45
N ILE A 354 4.07 25.30 10.84
CA ILE A 354 3.65 26.38 9.92
C ILE A 354 4.57 26.45 8.68
N GLY A 355 3.96 26.58 7.51
CA GLY A 355 4.61 26.60 6.20
C GLY A 355 5.15 25.24 5.73
N HIS A 356 5.14 24.22 6.58
CA HIS A 356 5.56 22.86 6.23
C HIS A 356 4.41 22.10 5.58
N ILE A 357 4.77 21.11 4.77
CA ILE A 357 3.84 20.31 3.98
C ILE A 357 3.04 19.42 4.93
N ILE A 358 1.73 19.36 4.78
CA ILE A 358 0.82 18.54 5.59
C ILE A 358 -0.14 17.70 4.73
N GLY A 359 -0.07 17.87 3.41
CA GLY A 359 -0.73 17.01 2.44
C GLY A 359 0.15 16.82 1.21
N GLY A 360 0.20 15.61 0.67
CA GLY A 360 0.99 15.29 -0.52
C GLY A 360 0.47 14.08 -1.27
N ARG A 361 0.81 14.01 -2.56
CA ARG A 361 0.57 12.84 -3.41
C ARG A 361 1.88 12.28 -3.95
N PHE A 362 1.86 10.99 -4.20
CA PHE A 362 2.98 10.24 -4.75
C PHE A 362 2.50 9.34 -5.89
N ALA A 363 3.30 9.25 -6.94
CA ALA A 363 3.07 8.32 -8.03
C ALA A 363 4.34 7.58 -8.42
N SER A 364 4.18 6.29 -8.66
CA SER A 364 5.07 5.47 -9.48
C SER A 364 4.36 5.12 -10.80
N ARG A 365 4.96 4.25 -11.63
CA ARG A 365 4.35 3.74 -12.86
C ARG A 365 3.12 2.88 -12.61
N ASN A 366 3.12 2.14 -11.50
CA ASN A 366 2.12 1.10 -11.26
C ASN A 366 1.19 1.41 -10.09
N TYR A 367 1.51 2.41 -9.27
CA TYR A 367 0.70 2.76 -8.11
C TYR A 367 0.76 4.26 -7.79
N ARG A 368 -0.24 4.70 -7.02
CA ARG A 368 -0.38 6.07 -6.55
C ARG A 368 -0.88 6.08 -5.10
N SER A 369 -0.40 7.04 -4.31
CA SER A 369 -0.84 7.23 -2.93
C SER A 369 -0.99 8.70 -2.58
N VAL A 370 -1.87 8.99 -1.64
CA VAL A 370 -2.10 10.34 -1.11
C VAL A 370 -2.06 10.29 0.40
N TYR A 371 -1.51 11.32 1.05
CA TYR A 371 -1.54 11.45 2.50
C TYR A 371 -1.91 12.86 2.90
N PHE A 372 -2.93 12.98 3.75
CA PHE A 372 -3.24 14.15 4.56
C PHE A 372 -2.90 13.84 6.02
N THR A 373 -1.98 14.60 6.63
CA THR A 373 -1.62 14.43 8.06
C THR A 373 -2.67 15.01 9.01
N PHE A 374 -3.74 15.54 8.44
CA PHE A 374 -4.90 16.10 9.12
C PHE A 374 -6.16 15.46 8.54
N PRO A 375 -7.17 15.17 9.38
CA PRO A 375 -8.42 14.55 8.96
C PRO A 375 -9.31 15.55 8.21
N LEU A 376 -9.67 15.22 6.97
CA LEU A 376 -10.51 16.07 6.14
C LEU A 376 -11.91 16.32 6.72
N TYR A 377 -12.46 15.37 7.49
CA TYR A 377 -13.72 15.53 8.22
C TYR A 377 -13.80 16.78 9.12
N TYR A 378 -12.66 17.25 9.63
CA TYR A 378 -12.57 18.43 10.50
C TYR A 378 -12.43 19.75 9.73
N MET A 379 -12.40 19.70 8.41
CA MET A 379 -12.40 20.90 7.57
C MET A 379 -13.82 21.30 7.21
N ASP A 380 -14.02 22.61 7.06
CA ASP A 380 -15.28 23.18 6.61
C ASP A 380 -15.53 22.77 5.15
N ASN A 381 -16.63 22.07 4.93
CA ASN A 381 -17.09 21.67 3.62
C ASN A 381 -18.37 22.39 3.19
N SER A 382 -18.76 23.47 3.88
CA SER A 382 -19.98 24.23 3.56
C SER A 382 -19.96 24.83 2.14
N THR A 383 -18.76 25.07 1.60
CA THR A 383 -18.52 25.56 0.24
C THR A 383 -18.08 24.47 -0.75
N GLY A 384 -17.95 23.21 -0.31
CA GLY A 384 -17.48 22.10 -1.14
C GLY A 384 -15.95 21.88 -1.17
N ALA A 385 -15.16 22.63 -0.40
CA ALA A 385 -13.69 22.57 -0.46
C ALA A 385 -13.09 21.17 -0.23
N VAL A 386 -13.69 20.36 0.67
CA VAL A 386 -13.24 18.99 0.91
C VAL A 386 -13.67 18.07 -0.22
N SER A 387 -14.90 18.23 -0.72
CA SER A 387 -15.40 17.47 -1.87
C SER A 387 -14.54 17.71 -3.11
N ASP A 388 -14.21 18.97 -3.42
CA ASP A 388 -13.36 19.36 -4.54
C ASP A 388 -11.93 18.78 -4.42
N ALA A 389 -11.36 18.80 -3.21
CA ALA A 389 -10.05 18.22 -2.98
C ALA A 389 -10.06 16.69 -3.16
N LEU A 390 -11.11 16.00 -2.71
CA LEU A 390 -11.25 14.56 -2.90
C LEU A 390 -11.50 14.22 -4.37
N ASP A 391 -12.30 14.99 -5.10
CA ASP A 391 -12.45 14.88 -6.55
C ASP A 391 -11.08 14.87 -7.25
N LYS A 392 -10.21 15.85 -6.93
CA LYS A 392 -8.83 15.92 -7.48
C LYS A 392 -7.92 14.80 -7.03
N VAL A 393 -8.10 14.29 -5.82
CA VAL A 393 -7.39 13.09 -5.36
C VAL A 393 -7.80 11.88 -6.19
N PHE A 394 -9.09 11.68 -6.44
CA PHE A 394 -9.57 10.50 -7.16
C PHE A 394 -9.28 10.59 -8.66
N GLU A 395 -9.39 11.77 -9.29
CA GLU A 395 -8.89 12.02 -10.66
C GLU A 395 -7.39 11.65 -10.79
N PHE A 396 -6.60 11.98 -9.78
CA PHE A 396 -5.21 11.55 -9.71
C PHE A 396 -5.08 10.04 -9.47
N LEU A 397 -5.87 9.40 -8.62
CA LEU A 397 -5.67 7.99 -8.28
C LEU A 397 -6.10 7.03 -9.39
N THR A 398 -7.16 7.33 -10.13
CA THR A 398 -7.77 6.39 -11.10
C THR A 398 -6.91 6.19 -12.35
N THR A 399 -5.95 7.08 -12.59
CA THR A 399 -5.07 7.01 -13.76
C THR A 399 -3.67 6.50 -13.43
N THR A 400 -2.88 6.18 -14.45
CA THR A 400 -1.45 5.87 -14.29
C THR A 400 -0.58 6.46 -15.41
N PHE A 401 0.74 6.29 -15.34
CA PHE A 401 1.65 6.68 -16.41
C PHE A 401 1.79 5.58 -17.46
N GLU A 402 1.82 5.96 -18.74
CA GLU A 402 2.19 5.05 -19.83
C GLU A 402 3.60 4.48 -19.64
N LYS A 403 3.82 3.23 -20.06
CA LYS A 403 5.17 2.67 -20.23
C LYS A 403 5.89 3.44 -21.35
N PRO A 404 7.18 3.77 -21.22
CA PRO A 404 7.91 4.45 -22.28
C PRO A 404 8.15 3.45 -23.41
N LYS A 405 7.90 3.87 -24.65
CA LYS A 405 8.06 3.02 -25.85
C LYS A 405 9.46 2.41 -26.02
N GLU A 406 10.49 2.98 -25.40
CA GLU A 406 11.88 2.49 -25.49
C GLU A 406 12.16 1.20 -24.68
N GLU A 407 11.30 0.83 -23.72
CA GLU A 407 11.45 -0.44 -22.97
C GLU A 407 10.83 -1.64 -23.70
N GLU A 408 9.81 -1.44 -24.54
CA GLU A 408 9.25 -2.48 -25.42
C GLU A 408 10.18 -2.88 -26.55
N GLU A 409 11.09 -2.00 -26.99
CA GLU A 409 12.08 -2.30 -28.03
C GLU A 409 13.34 -3.02 -27.50
N ARG A 410 13.45 -3.19 -26.17
CA ARG A 410 14.62 -3.80 -25.50
C ARG A 410 14.36 -5.13 -24.80
N LEU A 411 13.10 -5.52 -24.63
CA LEU A 411 12.66 -6.88 -24.27
C LEU A 411 12.38 -7.68 -25.54
#